data_AF-A0A6I0E481-F1
#
_entry.id   AF-A0A6I0E481-F1
#
_cell.length_a   1.000
_cell.length_b   1.000
_cell.length_c   1.000
_cell.angle_alpha   90.00
_cell.angle_beta   90.00
_cell.angle_gamma   90.00
#
_symmetry.space_group_name_H-M   'P 1'
#
loop_
_entity.id
_entity.type
_entity.pdbx_description
1 polymer ?
#
loop_
_entity_poly.entity_id
_entity_poly.type
_entity_poly.pdbx_seq_one_letter_code
_entity_poly.pdbx_strand_id
1 'polypeptide(L)' 'MKIFSSEQIRDIDAYTIANEPIASIDLMERASDALFGWIAKNLPTSNKYIFVCGPGNNGG' A
#
# COMPACT_ATOMS: atom_id res chain seq x y z
N MET A 1 -2.80 -2.91 -20.43
CA MET A 1 -2.95 -2.53 -19.01
C MET A 1 -3.92 -3.52 -18.37
N LYS A 2 -3.56 -4.14 -17.25
CA LYS A 2 -4.49 -4.97 -16.47
C LYS A 2 -5.04 -4.11 -15.34
N ILE A 3 -6.36 -4.01 -15.21
CA ILE A 3 -7.04 -3.34 -14.11
C ILE A 3 -7.88 -4.39 -13.39
N PHE A 4 -7.67 -4.51 -12.09
CA PHE A 4 -8.30 -5.53 -11.26
C PHE A 4 -9.48 -4.93 -10.48
N SER A 5 -10.53 -5.72 -10.26
CA SER A 5 -11.60 -5.36 -9.33
C SER A 5 -11.10 -5.40 -7.89
N SER A 6 -11.83 -4.76 -6.97
CA SER A 6 -11.49 -4.81 -5.54
C SER A 6 -11.49 -6.24 -4.98
N GLU A 7 -12.35 -7.10 -5.51
CA GLU A 7 -12.39 -8.53 -5.17
C GLU A 7 -11.11 -9.23 -5.62
N GLN A 8 -10.68 -9.01 -6.86
CA GLN A 8 -9.44 -9.56 -7.39
C GLN A 8 -8.20 -9.09 -6.60
N ILE A 9 -8.17 -7.81 -6.20
CA ILE A 9 -7.07 -7.29 -5.36
C ILE A 9 -7.04 -8.02 -4.01
N ARG A 10 -8.21 -8.22 -3.38
CA ARG A 10 -8.30 -8.95 -2.10
C ARG A 10 -7.79 -10.40 -2.24
N ASP A 11 -8.11 -11.05 -3.35
CA ASP A 11 -7.65 -12.41 -3.63
C ASP A 11 -6.14 -12.46 -3.91
N ILE A 12 -5.60 -11.44 -4.59
CA ILE A 12 -4.16 -11.29 -4.83
C ILE A 12 -3.39 -11.07 -3.51
N ASP A 13 -3.90 -10.22 -2.62
CA ASP A 13 -3.28 -9.96 -1.32
C ASP A 13 -3.26 -11.25 -0.47
N ALA A 14 -4.39 -11.97 -0.42
CA ALA A 14 -4.49 -13.24 0.29
C ALA A 14 -3.54 -14.31 -0.29
N TYR A 15 -3.45 -14.39 -1.62
CA TYR A 15 -2.52 -15.28 -2.29
C TYR A 15 -1.06 -14.91 -1.98
N THR A 16 -0.71 -13.62 -1.99
CA THR A 16 0.65 -13.14 -1.71
C THR A 16 1.06 -13.48 -0.29
N ILE A 17 0.20 -13.20 0.69
CA ILE A 17 0.42 -13.56 2.11
C ILE A 17 0.66 -15.06 2.27
N ALA A 18 -0.15 -15.90 1.62
CA ALA A 18 -0.07 -17.35 1.74
C ALA A 18 1.16 -17.96 1.05
N ASN A 19 1.58 -17.41 -0.09
CA ASN A 19 2.66 -18.00 -0.92
C ASN A 19 4.03 -17.38 -0.68
N GLU A 20 4.11 -16.14 -0.17
CA GLU A 20 5.37 -15.50 0.26
C GLU A 20 5.65 -15.61 1.78
N PRO A 21 4.97 -16.54 2.46
CA PRO A 21 4.66 -16.52 3.90
C PRO A 21 5.03 -15.25 4.69
N ILE A 22 4.43 -14.11 4.34
CA ILE A 22 4.59 -12.84 5.06
C ILE A 22 3.38 -12.55 5.94
N ALA A 23 3.54 -11.74 6.98
CA ALA A 23 2.39 -11.24 7.72
C ALA A 23 1.64 -10.18 6.89
N SER A 24 0.35 -9.97 7.17
CA SER A 24 -0.44 -8.92 6.51
C SER A 24 0.17 -7.52 6.69
N ILE A 25 0.83 -7.28 7.83
CA ILE A 25 1.49 -5.99 8.11
C ILE A 25 2.75 -5.80 7.25
N ASP A 26 3.44 -6.88 6.90
CA ASP A 26 4.61 -6.80 6.02
C ASP A 26 4.19 -6.48 4.58
N LEU A 27 3.02 -6.96 4.14
CA LEU A 27 2.44 -6.58 2.86
C LEU A 27 2.05 -5.10 2.82
N MET A 28 1.50 -4.58 3.93
CA MET A 28 1.19 -3.16 4.10
C MET A 28 2.46 -2.30 4.09
N GLU A 29 3.54 -2.73 4.76
CA GLU A 29 4.83 -2.02 4.74
C GLU A 29 5.36 -1.84 3.31
N ARG A 30 5.25 -2.89 2.46
CA ARG A 30 5.63 -2.80 1.04
C ARG A 30 4.80 -1.77 0.27
N ALA A 31 3.50 -1.66 0.58
CA ALA A 31 2.64 -0.65 -0.02
C ALA A 31 3.02 0.77 0.44
N SER A 32 3.32 0.93 1.73
CA SER A 32 3.77 2.18 2.34
C SER A 32 5.13 2.64 1.79
N ASP A 33 6.08 1.73 1.60
CA ASP A 33 7.37 2.00 0.95
C ASP A 33 7.20 2.49 -0.49
N ALA A 34 6.29 1.87 -1.25
CA ALA A 34 6.00 2.30 -2.62
C ALA A 34 5.37 3.71 -2.65
N LEU A 35 4.42 3.98 -1.74
CA LEU A 35 3.81 5.30 -1.58
C LEU A 35 4.85 6.36 -1.19
N PHE A 36 5.66 6.07 -0.17
CA PHE A 36 6.72 6.96 0.29
C PHE A 36 7.75 7.22 -0.81
N GLY A 37 8.20 6.18 -1.51
CA GLY A 37 9.13 6.30 -2.63
C GLY A 37 8.60 7.21 -3.73
N TRP A 38 7.30 7.12 -4.04
CA TRP A 38 6.67 8.04 -4.98
C TRP A 38 6.62 9.48 -4.43
N ILE A 39 6.21 9.67 -3.18
CA ILE A 39 6.14 11.00 -2.55
C ILE A 39 7.52 11.66 -2.51
N ALA A 40 8.54 10.96 -2.04
CA ALA A 40 9.91 11.47 -1.90
C ALA A 40 10.51 11.85 -3.26
N LYS A 41 10.16 11.12 -4.32
CA LYS A 41 10.64 11.40 -5.68
C LYS A 41 9.93 12.59 -6.34
N ASN A 42 8.64 12.78 -6.05
CA ASN A 42 7.79 13.68 -6.84
C ASN A 42 7.36 14.95 -6.09
N LEU A 43 7.43 14.97 -4.77
CA LEU A 43 6.93 16.08 -3.96
C LEU A 43 8.07 16.75 -3.16
N PRO A 44 8.12 18.11 -3.07
CA PRO A 44 9.18 18.81 -2.38
C PRO A 44 9.14 18.64 -0.85
N THR A 45 10.23 18.19 -0.25
CA THR A 45 10.34 17.99 1.21
C THR A 45 10.15 19.25 2.06
N SER A 46 10.22 20.44 1.46
CA SER A 46 9.98 21.73 2.12
C SER A 46 8.50 22.00 2.43
N ASN A 47 7.58 21.21 1.87
CA ASN A 47 6.14 21.41 2.05
C ASN A 47 5.63 20.69 3.30
N LYS A 48 4.53 21.21 3.86
CA LYS A 48 3.76 20.49 4.88
C LYS A 48 2.76 19.58 4.19
N TYR A 49 2.74 18.31 4.61
CA TYR A 49 1.79 17.32 4.11
C TYR A 49 0.80 16.95 5.22
N ILE A 50 -0.45 16.73 4.82
CA ILE A 50 -1.51 16.23 5.71
C ILE A 50 -1.95 14.89 5.13
N PHE A 51 -1.83 13.84 5.94
CA PHE A 51 -2.32 12.50 5.63
C PHE A 51 -3.61 12.28 6.41
N VAL A 52 -4.68 11.89 5.71
CA VAL A 52 -5.99 11.61 6.31
C VAL A 52 -6.24 10.11 6.18
N CYS A 53 -6.10 9.40 7.29
CA CYS A 53 -6.19 7.95 7.34
C CYS A 53 -7.58 7.49 7.80
N GLY A 54 -8.18 6.54 7.07
CA GLY A 54 -9.39 5.85 7.50
C GLY A 54 -9.06 4.69 8.47
N PRO A 55 -10.08 4.05 9.06
CA PRO A 55 -9.89 2.96 10.02
C PRO A 55 -9.57 1.58 9.38
N GLY A 56 -9.53 1.48 8.05
CA GLY A 56 -9.29 0.23 7.32
C GLY A 56 -7.85 0.08 6.84
N ASN A 57 -7.59 -0.97 6.06
CA ASN A 57 -6.25 -1.29 5.56
C ASN A 57 -5.57 -0.18 4.74
N ASN A 58 -6.33 0.75 4.14
CA ASN A 58 -5.75 1.89 3.41
C ASN A 58 -5.24 3.01 4.35
N GLY A 59 -5.62 2.98 5.62
CA GLY A 59 -5.16 3.96 6.60
C GLY A 59 -3.88 3.57 7.33
N GLY A 60 -3.52 2.29 7.31
CA GLY A 60 -2.23 1.80 7.77
C GLY A 60 -1.23 1.83 6.63
#